data_AF-A0ABD2MHY9-F1
#
_entry.id   AF-A0ABD2MHY9-F1
#
_cell.length_a   1.000
_cell.length_b   1.000
_cell.length_c   1.000
_cell.angle_alpha   90.00
_cell.angle_beta   90.00
_cell.angle_gamma   90.00
#
_symmetry.space_group_name_H-M   'P 1'
#
loop_
_entity.id
_entity.type
_entity.pdbx_description
1 polymer ?
#
loop_
_entity_poly.entity_id
_entity_poly.type
_entity_poly.pdbx_seq_one_letter_code
_entity_poly.pdbx_strand_id
1 'polypeptide(L)' 'MPPIKRKTWDHAAMIQAVNAVRRKEIGYLRAAKQFGVPKGTLERYVKRMSAQKILS' A
#
# COMPACT_ATOMS: atom_id res chain seq x y z
N MET A 1 -15.47 24.95 -8.39
CA MET A 1 -15.27 23.59 -7.80
C MET A 1 -13.81 23.21 -7.99
N PRO A 2 -13.01 22.95 -6.94
CA PRO A 2 -11.63 22.52 -7.11
C PRO A 2 -11.61 21.10 -7.71
N PRO A 3 -10.66 20.78 -8.62
CA PRO A 3 -10.60 19.47 -9.24
C PRO A 3 -10.31 18.39 -8.19
N ILE A 4 -11.12 17.34 -8.23
CA ILE A 4 -10.97 16.13 -7.41
C ILE A 4 -9.56 15.58 -7.66
N LYS A 5 -8.67 15.70 -6.66
CA LYS A 5 -7.27 15.24 -6.75
C LYS A 5 -7.25 13.75 -7.10
N ARG A 6 -7.04 13.44 -8.38
CA ARG A 6 -6.91 12.07 -8.88
C ARG A 6 -5.61 11.49 -8.32
N LYS A 7 -5.76 10.44 -7.51
CA LYS A 7 -4.76 9.54 -6.92
C LYS A 7 -3.29 9.91 -7.23
N THR A 8 -2.67 10.67 -6.33
CA THR A 8 -1.23 11.00 -6.33
C THR A 8 -0.40 10.01 -5.50
N TRP A 9 -0.78 8.73 -5.45
CA TRP A 9 0.07 7.75 -4.78
C TRP A 9 0.95 7.05 -5.81
N ASP A 10 2.25 7.09 -5.54
CA ASP A 10 3.24 6.48 -6.40
C ASP A 10 3.21 4.96 -6.23
N HIS A 11 3.43 4.23 -7.32
CA HIS A 11 3.51 2.77 -7.29
C HIS A 11 4.69 2.29 -6.43
N ALA A 12 5.82 3.01 -6.43
CA ALA A 12 6.95 2.72 -5.57
C ALA A 12 6.59 2.91 -4.09
N ALA A 13 5.83 3.96 -3.75
CA ALA A 13 5.34 4.18 -2.39
C ALA A 13 4.41 3.05 -1.92
N MET A 14 3.55 2.53 -2.81
CA MET A 14 2.72 1.35 -2.53
C MET A 14 3.57 0.11 -2.23
N ILE A 15 4.59 -0.17 -3.05
CA ILE A 15 5.46 -1.34 -2.86
C ILE A 15 6.24 -1.23 -1.56
N GLN A 16 6.77 -0.05 -1.24
CA GLN A 16 7.46 0.22 0.02
C GLN A 16 6.54 0.01 1.22
N ALA A 17 5.31 0.54 1.17
CA ALA A 17 4.31 0.33 2.21
C ALA A 17 3.94 -1.16 2.37
N VAL A 18 3.77 -1.90 1.27
CA VAL A 18 3.49 -3.34 1.29
C VAL A 18 4.64 -4.10 1.95
N ASN A 19 5.87 -3.81 1.58
CA ASN A 19 7.05 -4.46 2.15
C ASN A 19 7.19 -4.17 3.65
N ALA A 20 7.00 -2.92 4.07
CA ALA A 20 7.10 -2.54 5.48
C ALA A 20 6.00 -3.20 6.34
N VAL A 21 4.77 -3.30 5.82
CA VAL A 21 3.68 -4.04 6.48
C VAL A 21 3.97 -5.54 6.52
N ARG A 22 4.49 -6.12 5.42
CA ARG A 22 4.83 -7.54 5.33
C ARG A 22 5.96 -7.94 6.28
N ARG A 23 6.94 -7.05 6.47
CA ARG A 23 8.01 -7.19 7.47
C ARG A 23 7.50 -7.04 8.91
N LYS A 24 6.21 -6.72 9.12
CA LYS A 24 5.58 -6.41 10.41
C LYS A 24 6.25 -5.26 11.17
N GLU A 25 7.06 -4.44 10.49
CA GLU A 25 7.71 -3.27 11.08
C GLU A 25 6.70 -2.16 11.38
N ILE A 26 5.67 -2.02 10.53
CA ILE A 26 4.63 -1.00 10.68
C ILE A 26 3.23 -1.58 10.36
N GLY A 27 2.23 -1.12 11.11
CA GLY A 27 0.83 -1.45 10.82
C GLY A 27 0.28 -0.68 9.63
N TYR A 28 -0.82 -1.18 9.04
CA TYR A 28 -1.48 -0.59 7.87
C TYR A 28 -1.78 0.92 8.01
N LEU A 29 -2.16 1.36 9.21
CA LEU A 29 -2.51 2.75 9.47
C LEU A 29 -1.28 3.67 9.47
N ARG A 30 -0.16 3.20 10.03
CA ARG A 30 1.12 3.91 9.98
C ARG A 30 1.70 3.91 8.58
N ALA A 31 1.66 2.78 7.87
CA ALA A 31 2.13 2.68 6.49
C ALA A 31 1.36 3.60 5.55
N ALA A 32 0.03 3.64 5.66
CA ALA A 32 -0.82 4.54 4.89
C ALA A 32 -0.42 6.02 5.08
N LYS A 33 -0.17 6.43 6.33
CA LYS A 33 0.23 7.80 6.65
C LYS A 33 1.68 8.12 6.24
N GLN A 34 2.59 7.17 6.43
CA GLN A 34 4.02 7.33 6.13
C GLN A 34 4.29 7.43 4.63
N PHE A 35 3.63 6.60 3.83
CA PHE A 35 3.84 6.51 2.38
C PHE A 35 2.78 7.28 1.58
N GLY A 36 1.83 7.94 2.24
CA GLY A 36 0.74 8.68 1.59
C GLY A 36 -0.19 7.79 0.76
N VAL A 37 -0.28 6.50 1.10
CA VAL A 37 -1.09 5.52 0.36
C VAL A 37 -2.43 5.27 1.06
N PRO A 38 -3.52 5.00 0.32
CA PRO A 38 -4.80 4.70 0.94
C PRO A 38 -4.77 3.33 1.62
N LYS A 39 -5.20 3.25 2.89
CA LYS A 39 -5.26 2.00 3.67
C LYS A 39 -5.98 0.87 2.92
N GLY A 40 -7.16 1.15 2.37
CA GLY A 40 -7.94 0.14 1.63
C GLY A 40 -7.25 -0.35 0.35
N THR A 41 -6.47 0.51 -0.31
CA THR A 41 -5.68 0.11 -1.48
C THR A 41 -4.47 -0.71 -1.06
N LEU A 42 -3.79 -0.31 0.02
CA LEU A 42 -2.67 -1.03 0.61
C LEU A 42 -3.09 -2.45 1.05
N GLU A 43 -4.21 -2.61 1.74
CA GLU A 43 -4.72 -3.93 2.13
C GLU A 43 -5.00 -4.84 0.93
N ARG A 44 -5.61 -4.29 -0.13
CA ARG A 44 -5.85 -5.03 -1.37
C ARG A 44 -4.56 -5.46 -2.04
N TYR A 45 -3.55 -4.57 -2.07
CA TYR A 45 -2.23 -4.85 -2.62
C TYR A 45 -1.48 -5.90 -1.81
N VAL A 46 -1.45 -5.79 -0.48
CA VAL A 46 -0.81 -6.76 0.42
C VAL A 46 -1.43 -8.15 0.21
N LYS A 47 -2.78 -8.25 0.22
CA LYS A 47 -3.50 -9.52 0.00
C LYS A 47 -3.23 -10.11 -1.39
N ARG A 48 -3.15 -9.29 -2.43
CA ARG A 48 -2.85 -9.74 -3.81
C ARG A 48 -1.40 -10.22 -3.93
N MET A 49 -0.46 -9.50 -3.32
CA MET A 49 0.96 -9.82 -3.34
C MET A 49 1.29 -11.09 -2.54
N SER A 50 0.58 -11.35 -1.44
CA SER A 50 0.71 -12.61 -0.69
C SER A 50 0.21 -13.81 -1.48
N ALA A 51 -0.87 -13.65 -2.25
CA ALA A 51 -1.42 -14.71 -3.10
C ALA A 51 -0.50 -15.07 -4.27
N GLN A 52 0.27 -14.10 -4.80
CA GLN A 52 1.20 -14.34 -5.91
C GLN A 52 2.39 -15.25 -5.53
N LYS A 53 2.68 -15.45 -4.24
CA LYS A 53 3.81 -16.28 -3.78
C LYS A 53 3.50 -17.79 -3.70
N ILE A 54 2.35 -18.24 -4.20
CA ILE A 54 1.93 -19.65 -4.17
C ILE A 54 2.11 -20.34 -5.55
N LEU A 55 2.61 -19.61 -6.56
CA LEU A 55 2.90 -20.13 -7.90
C LEU A 55 4.33 -19.76 -8.30
N SER A 56 5.32 -20.44 -7.72
CA SER A 56 6.72 -20.45 -8.19
C SER A 56 7.38 -21.73 -7.73
#